data_AF-A0A9D1VPE3-F1
#
_entry.id   AF-A0A9D1VPE3-F1
#
_cell.length_a   1.000
_cell.length_b   1.000
_cell.length_c   1.000
_cell.angle_alpha   90.00
_cell.angle_beta   90.00
_cell.angle_gamma   90.00
#
_symmetry.space_group_name_H-M   'P 1'
#
loop_
_entity.id
_entity.type
_entity.pdbx_description
1 polymer ?
#
loop_
_entity_poly.entity_id
_entity_poly.type
_entity_poly.pdbx_seq_one_letter_code
_entity_poly.pdbx_strand_id
1 'polypeptide(L)'
;MDLIEMNFRKAKEQAAQLEELAARLDNLAKKDIQETMQNLSGAWKGDSADAYIQKGNRLEENIVATAAKLKQIAATIRSTAQRTYETEMRAREIARERTYGGGN
;
A
#
# COMPACT_ATOMS: atom_id res chain seq x y z
N MET A 1 -8.09 -10.04 -24.18
CA MET A 1 -7.93 -9.04 -23.10
C MET A 1 -7.31 -7.80 -23.71
N ASP A 2 -7.93 -6.65 -23.54
CA ASP A 2 -7.43 -5.37 -24.07
C ASP A 2 -6.25 -4.87 -23.23
N LEU A 3 -5.37 -4.04 -23.80
CA LEU A 3 -4.26 -3.39 -23.09
C LEU A 3 -4.75 -2.57 -21.89
N ILE A 4 -5.89 -1.90 -22.04
CA ILE A 4 -6.55 -1.13 -20.97
C ILE A 4 -6.91 -2.02 -19.79
N GLU A 5 -7.52 -3.19 -20.06
CA GLU A 5 -7.92 -4.16 -19.04
C GLU A 5 -6.72 -4.81 -18.37
N MET A 6 -5.67 -5.16 -19.15
CA MET A 6 -4.42 -5.69 -18.62
C MET A 6 -3.73 -4.70 -17.69
N ASN A 7 -3.63 -3.42 -18.09
CA ASN A 7 -2.99 -2.38 -17.29
C ASN A 7 -3.76 -2.12 -16.00
N PHE A 8 -5.10 -2.08 -16.08
CA PHE A 8 -5.95 -1.96 -14.91
C PHE A 8 -5.76 -3.13 -13.93
N ARG A 9 -5.70 -4.37 -14.43
CA ARG A 9 -5.45 -5.55 -13.60
C ARG A 9 -4.07 -5.48 -12.93
N LYS A 10 -3.01 -5.15 -13.68
CA LYS A 10 -1.65 -4.99 -13.14
C LYS A 10 -1.58 -3.93 -12.04
N ALA A 11 -2.27 -2.79 -12.22
CA ALA A 11 -2.32 -1.75 -11.20
C ALA A 11 -3.01 -2.23 -9.92
N LYS A 12 -4.09 -3.02 -10.03
CA LYS A 12 -4.74 -3.64 -8.87
C LYS A 12 -3.84 -4.64 -8.14
N GLU A 13 -3.09 -5.45 -8.89
CA GLU A 13 -2.13 -6.41 -8.34
C GLU A 13 -1.01 -5.69 -7.57
N GLN A 14 -0.44 -4.64 -8.14
CA GLN A 14 0.60 -3.82 -7.48
C GLN A 14 0.07 -3.17 -6.19
N ALA A 15 -1.15 -2.62 -6.20
CA ALA A 15 -1.76 -2.07 -5.00
C ALA A 15 -1.97 -3.13 -3.90
N ALA A 16 -2.38 -4.35 -4.28
CA ALA A 16 -2.55 -5.44 -3.33
C ALA A 16 -1.22 -5.87 -2.68
N GLN A 17 -0.13 -5.92 -3.47
CA GLN A 17 1.21 -6.23 -2.94
C GLN A 17 1.69 -5.20 -1.91
N LEU A 18 1.41 -3.91 -2.14
CA LEU A 18 1.76 -2.85 -1.19
C LEU A 18 0.97 -2.98 0.12
N GLU A 19 -0.31 -3.36 0.05
CA GLU A 19 -1.12 -3.59 1.25
C GLU A 19 -0.67 -4.81 2.04
N GLU A 20 -0.32 -5.88 1.35
CA GLU A 20 0.25 -7.07 1.99
C GLU A 20 1.56 -6.71 2.71
N LEU A 21 2.45 -5.96 2.06
CA LEU A 21 3.68 -5.49 2.68
C LEU A 21 3.40 -4.59 3.89
N ALA A 22 2.44 -3.67 3.77
CA ALA A 22 2.04 -2.82 4.89
C ALA A 22 1.50 -3.63 6.07
N ALA A 23 0.71 -4.67 5.82
CA ALA A 23 0.19 -5.56 6.86
C ALA A 23 1.30 -6.35 7.55
N ARG A 24 2.32 -6.80 6.80
CA ARG A 24 3.51 -7.45 7.36
C ARG A 24 4.31 -6.49 8.25
N LEU A 25 4.49 -5.24 7.83
CA LEU A 25 5.15 -4.22 8.63
C LEU A 25 4.38 -3.88 9.92
N ASP A 26 3.06 -3.76 9.84
CA ASP A 26 2.22 -3.53 11.02
C ASP A 26 2.35 -4.68 12.03
N ASN A 27 2.38 -5.93 11.56
CA ASN A 27 2.57 -7.09 12.42
C ASN A 27 3.97 -7.11 13.06
N LEU A 28 5.01 -6.82 12.28
CA LEU A 28 6.40 -6.73 12.77
C LEU A 28 6.53 -5.69 13.89
N ALA A 29 5.93 -4.51 13.71
CA ALA A 29 5.97 -3.45 14.70
C ALA A 29 5.19 -3.83 15.98
N LYS A 30 3.93 -4.23 15.84
CA LYS A 30 3.01 -4.44 16.97
C LYS A 30 3.23 -5.73 17.74
N LYS A 31 3.86 -6.73 17.13
CA LYS A 31 4.12 -8.03 17.78
C LYS A 31 5.59 -8.18 18.06
N ASP A 32 6.40 -8.38 17.02
CA ASP A 32 7.76 -8.87 17.19
C ASP A 32 8.65 -7.83 17.89
N ILE A 33 8.58 -6.56 17.48
CA ILE A 33 9.35 -5.48 18.12
C ILE A 33 8.84 -5.26 19.53
N GLN A 34 7.53 -5.04 19.70
CA GLN A 34 6.96 -4.75 21.01
C GLN A 34 7.26 -5.87 22.04
N GLU A 35 7.11 -7.13 21.66
CA GLU A 35 7.41 -8.30 22.50
C GLU A 35 8.91 -8.38 22.84
N THR A 36 9.78 -8.20 21.84
CA THR A 36 11.24 -8.21 22.05
C THR A 36 11.67 -7.11 23.01
N MET A 37 11.14 -5.89 22.85
CA MET A 37 11.48 -4.74 23.68
C MET A 37 10.97 -4.92 25.12
N GLN A 38 9.77 -5.48 25.31
CA GLN A 38 9.24 -5.81 26.63
C GLN A 38 10.11 -6.84 27.34
N ASN A 39 10.47 -7.94 26.68
CA ASN A 39 11.35 -8.97 27.24
C ASN A 39 12.73 -8.40 27.61
N LEU A 40 13.32 -7.59 26.72
CA LEU A 40 14.62 -6.96 26.97
C LEU A 40 14.57 -6.02 28.17
N SER A 41 13.51 -5.20 28.29
CA SER A 41 13.32 -4.28 29.41
C SER A 41 13.20 -4.99 30.76
N GLY A 42 12.72 -6.24 30.78
CA GLY A 42 12.64 -7.06 31.99
C GLY A 42 14.00 -7.53 32.47
N ALA A 43 14.86 -7.96 31.54
CA ALA A 43 16.16 -8.57 31.83
C ALA A 43 17.32 -7.56 31.93
N TRP A 44 17.23 -6.43 31.25
CA TRP A 44 18.30 -5.42 31.18
C TRP A 44 17.83 -4.07 31.74
N LYS A 45 18.56 -3.54 32.72
CA LYS A 45 18.24 -2.30 33.45
C LYS A 45 19.40 -1.30 33.40
N GLY A 46 19.07 -0.02 33.64
CA GLY A 46 20.01 1.10 33.69
C GLY A 46 19.94 2.00 32.46
N ASP A 47 20.61 3.15 32.51
CA ASP A 47 20.48 4.24 31.53
C ASP A 47 20.71 3.80 30.07
N SER A 48 21.66 2.88 29.85
CA SER A 48 21.92 2.31 28.51
C SER A 48 20.76 1.47 27.99
N ALA A 49 20.08 0.72 28.86
CA ALA A 49 18.90 -0.05 28.50
C ALA A 49 17.75 0.88 28.13
N ASP A 50 17.53 1.94 28.93
CA ASP A 50 16.48 2.93 28.67
C ASP A 50 16.70 3.65 27.33
N ALA A 51 17.94 4.06 27.05
CA ALA A 51 18.29 4.69 25.78
C ALA A 51 18.09 3.75 24.58
N TYR A 52 18.39 2.46 24.73
CA TYR A 52 18.13 1.46 23.70
C TYR A 52 16.63 1.23 23.49
N ILE A 53 15.84 1.17 24.58
CA ILE A 53 14.39 1.02 24.51
C ILE A 53 13.74 2.17 23.76
N GLN A 54 14.15 3.41 24.05
CA GLN A 54 13.67 4.58 23.33
C GLN A 54 13.99 4.54 21.83
N LYS A 55 15.16 4.02 21.43
CA LYS A 55 15.48 3.82 20.02
C LYS A 55 14.58 2.77 19.36
N GLY A 56 14.27 1.69 20.08
CA GLY A 56 13.32 0.67 19.61
C GLY A 56 11.93 1.22 19.37
N ASN A 57 11.39 2.00 20.31
CA ASN A 57 10.08 2.64 20.16
C ASN A 57 10.02 3.59 18.96
N ARG A 58 11.08 4.39 18.74
CA ARG A 58 11.18 5.25 17.55
C ARG A 58 11.23 4.45 16.25
N LEU A 59 11.90 3.29 16.25
CA LEU A 59 11.93 2.40 15.10
C LEU A 59 10.53 1.81 14.83
N GLU A 60 9.82 1.40 15.87
CA GLU A 60 8.43 0.93 15.77
C GLU A 60 7.52 1.99 15.12
N GLU A 61 7.57 3.23 15.62
CA GLU A 61 6.83 4.37 15.06
C GLU A 61 7.15 4.60 13.57
N ASN A 62 8.43 4.51 13.19
CA ASN A 62 8.86 4.66 11.80
C ASN A 62 8.33 3.54 10.89
N ILE A 63 8.28 2.31 11.39
CA ILE A 63 7.74 1.17 10.65
C ILE A 63 6.24 1.34 10.44
N VAL A 64 5.49 1.72 11.48
CA VAL A 64 4.05 2.00 11.40
C VAL A 64 3.77 3.15 10.41
N ALA A 65 4.56 4.23 10.47
CA ALA A 65 4.44 5.34 9.53
C ALA A 65 4.72 4.90 8.08
N THR A 66 5.69 4.00 7.87
CA THR A 66 5.99 3.44 6.55
C THR A 66 4.85 2.56 6.04
N ALA A 67 4.29 1.70 6.89
CA ALA A 67 3.11 0.89 6.55
C ALA A 67 1.91 1.77 6.15
N ALA A 68 1.66 2.86 6.87
CA ALA A 68 0.61 3.82 6.54
C ALA A 68 0.82 4.47 5.16
N LYS A 69 2.06 4.87 4.84
CA LYS A 69 2.39 5.42 3.51
C LYS A 69 2.17 4.40 2.39
N LEU A 70 2.54 3.14 2.59
CA LEU A 70 2.30 2.08 1.60
C LEU A 70 0.79 1.90 1.32
N LYS A 71 -0.05 1.92 2.36
CA LYS A 71 -1.52 1.88 2.21
C LYS A 71 -2.05 3.08 1.42
N GLN A 72 -1.55 4.29 1.69
CA GLN A 72 -1.93 5.49 0.95
C GLN A 72 -1.55 5.42 -0.53
N ILE A 73 -0.35 4.91 -0.83
CA ILE A 73 0.12 4.70 -2.20
C ILE A 73 -0.77 3.67 -2.91
N ALA A 74 -1.07 2.54 -2.26
CA ALA A 74 -1.97 1.51 -2.81
C ALA A 74 -3.36 2.07 -3.14
N ALA A 75 -3.94 2.87 -2.25
CA ALA A 75 -5.23 3.54 -2.48
C ALA A 75 -5.16 4.53 -3.67
N THR A 76 -4.06 5.25 -3.79
CA THR A 76 -3.81 6.17 -4.91
C THR A 76 -3.72 5.42 -6.25
N ILE A 77 -3.00 4.29 -6.28
CA ILE A 77 -2.92 3.43 -7.47
C ILE A 77 -4.31 2.93 -7.87
N ARG A 78 -5.10 2.41 -6.92
CA ARG A 78 -6.45 1.91 -7.23
C ARG A 78 -7.37 2.99 -7.79
N SER A 79 -7.42 4.15 -7.12
CA SER A 79 -8.29 5.24 -7.54
C SER A 79 -7.88 5.79 -8.92
N THR A 80 -6.58 5.89 -9.18
CA THR A 80 -6.07 6.32 -10.49
C THR A 80 -6.39 5.30 -11.57
N ALA A 81 -6.11 4.03 -11.32
CA ALA A 81 -6.39 2.95 -12.27
C ALA A 81 -7.89 2.85 -12.61
N GLN A 82 -8.77 2.99 -11.62
CA GLN A 82 -10.23 2.99 -11.82
C GLN A 82 -10.67 4.15 -12.72
N ARG A 83 -10.21 5.37 -12.43
CA ARG A 83 -10.55 6.56 -13.22
C ARG A 83 -10.06 6.45 -14.67
N THR A 84 -8.84 5.98 -14.86
CA THR A 84 -8.27 5.76 -16.19
C THR A 84 -9.09 4.73 -16.96
N TYR A 85 -9.39 3.57 -16.35
CA TYR A 85 -10.19 2.52 -16.98
C TYR A 85 -11.57 3.03 -17.41
N GLU A 86 -12.30 3.70 -16.53
CA GLU A 86 -13.62 4.26 -16.84
C GLU A 86 -13.57 5.29 -17.97
N THR A 87 -12.54 6.14 -17.97
CA THR A 87 -12.36 7.18 -19.00
C THR A 87 -12.11 6.56 -20.37
N GLU A 88 -11.20 5.58 -20.45
CA GLU A 88 -10.86 4.87 -21.68
C GLU A 88 -12.05 4.08 -22.23
N MET A 89 -12.81 3.42 -21.35
CA MET A 89 -13.99 2.66 -21.77
C MET A 89 -15.09 3.57 -22.33
N ARG A 90 -15.37 4.73 -21.70
CA ARG A 90 -16.31 5.71 -22.27
C ARG A 90 -15.82 6.27 -23.61
N ALA A 91 -14.53 6.60 -23.72
CA ALA A 91 -13.96 7.10 -24.98
C ALA A 91 -14.13 6.07 -26.10
N ARG A 92 -13.96 4.78 -25.78
CA ARG A 92 -14.16 3.67 -26.71
C ARG A 92 -15.62 3.52 -27.13
N GLU A 93 -16.56 3.65 -26.22
CA GLU A 93 -18.01 3.61 -26.50
C GLU A 93 -18.40 4.74 -27.46
N ILE A 94 -18.01 5.99 -27.16
CA ILE A 94 -18.26 7.15 -28.01
C ILE A 94 -17.63 6.98 -29.41
N ALA A 95 -16.41 6.45 -29.49
CA ALA A 95 -15.76 6.17 -30.77
C ALA A 95 -16.53 5.13 -31.59
N ARG A 96 -17.03 4.06 -30.95
CA ARG A 96 -17.87 3.05 -31.61
C ARG A 96 -19.14 3.67 -32.17
N GLU A 97 -19.87 4.45 -31.38
CA GLU A 97 -21.10 5.13 -31.84
C GLU A 97 -20.85 6.03 -33.06
N ARG A 98 -19.75 6.80 -33.07
CA ARG A 98 -19.37 7.64 -34.21
C ARG A 98 -19.05 6.83 -35.47
N THR A 99 -18.38 5.69 -35.32
CA THR A 99 -18.09 4.81 -36.48
C THR A 99 -19.33 4.17 -37.08
N TYR A 100 -20.36 3.88 -36.27
CA TYR A 100 -21.62 3.34 -36.79
C TYR A 100 -22.57 4.42 -37.34
N GLY A 101 -22.51 5.66 -36.82
CA GLY A 101 -23.37 6.77 -37.26
C GLY A 101 -22.90 7.52 -38.51
N GLY A 102 -21.64 7.36 -38.94
CA GLY A 102 -21.06 8.06 -40.11
C GLY A 102 -21.12 7.28 -41.43
N GLY A 103 -21.81 6.14 -41.48
CA GLY A 103 -21.85 5.23 -42.63
C GLY A 103 -23.13 5.26 -43.48
N ASN A 104 -24.04 6.22 -43.29
CA ASN A 104 -25.25 6.42 -44.10
C ASN A 104 -25.20 7.75 -44.86
#